data_AF-A0A2P1BPZ9-F1
#
_entry.id   AF-A0A2P1BPZ9-F1
#
_cell.length_a   1.000
_cell.length_b   1.000
_cell.length_c   1.000
_cell.angle_alpha   90.00
_cell.angle_beta   90.00
_cell.angle_gamma   90.00
#
_symmetry.space_group_name_H-M   'P 1'
#
loop_
_entity.id
_entity.type
_entity.pdbx_description
1 polymer ?
#
loop_
_entity_poly.entity_id
_entity_poly.type
_entity_poly.pdbx_seq_one_letter_code
_entity_poly.pdbx_strand_id
1 'polypeptide(L)'
;MMLFERAEYWEQRAQASLRHAKYKERPDVRYRRIKKIEAELRKSQKHIARSEKYMTMWRAQTLDLKMALLVSNYDHIHACFTLDKYPRPAEKSQYEGSMSLHSALSEEIITFEQARDIAIRCHERTINHQQRWVNHYQNRRPTNARCSMKTVALSPEHRNLNRRAGTESGRMVNHSPG
;
A
#
# COMPACT_ATOMS: atom_id res chain seq x y z
N MET A 1 -49.77 -24.85 4.79
CA MET A 1 -48.87 -24.45 3.69
C MET A 1 -48.78 -25.60 2.72
N MET A 2 -49.11 -25.37 1.46
CA MET A 2 -49.19 -26.44 0.46
C MET A 2 -47.82 -26.69 -0.20
N LEU A 3 -47.54 -27.94 -0.56
CA LEU A 3 -46.25 -28.35 -1.14
C LEU A 3 -45.90 -27.65 -2.47
N PHE A 4 -46.90 -27.20 -3.25
CA PHE A 4 -46.69 -26.54 -4.56
C PHE A 4 -46.12 -25.13 -4.44
N GLU A 5 -46.54 -24.36 -3.43
CA GLU A 5 -46.04 -22.99 -3.16
C GLU A 5 -44.52 -22.99 -2.90
N ARG A 6 -44.02 -24.11 -2.36
CA ARG A 6 -42.59 -24.30 -2.06
C ARG A 6 -41.79 -24.67 -3.30
N ALA A 7 -42.37 -25.42 -4.25
CA ALA A 7 -41.70 -25.79 -5.51
C ALA A 7 -41.55 -24.56 -6.42
N GLU A 8 -42.63 -23.78 -6.60
CA GLU A 8 -42.62 -22.54 -7.40
C GLU A 8 -41.63 -21.51 -6.85
N TYR A 9 -41.50 -21.41 -5.52
CA TYR A 9 -40.54 -20.52 -4.88
C TYR A 9 -39.07 -20.83 -5.24
N TRP A 10 -38.71 -22.11 -5.27
CA TRP A 10 -37.36 -22.52 -5.67
C TRP A 10 -37.13 -22.33 -7.17
N GLU A 11 -38.16 -22.58 -7.99
CA GLU A 11 -38.10 -22.33 -9.44
C GLU A 11 -37.88 -20.85 -9.76
N GLN A 12 -38.63 -19.96 -9.11
CA GLN A 12 -38.47 -18.51 -9.26
C GLN A 12 -37.06 -18.04 -8.84
N ARG A 13 -36.52 -18.57 -7.73
CA ARG A 13 -35.15 -18.28 -7.28
C ARG A 13 -34.09 -18.80 -8.25
N ALA A 14 -34.28 -19.98 -8.83
CA ALA A 14 -33.39 -20.52 -9.84
C ALA A 14 -33.40 -19.63 -11.09
N GLN A 15 -34.58 -19.23 -11.57
CA GLN A 15 -34.72 -18.35 -12.74
C GLN A 15 -34.12 -16.96 -12.49
N ALA A 16 -34.32 -16.39 -11.29
CA ALA A 16 -33.70 -15.13 -10.89
C ALA A 16 -32.17 -15.22 -10.86
N SER A 17 -31.62 -16.34 -10.35
CA SER A 17 -30.18 -16.59 -10.32
C SER A 17 -29.59 -16.67 -11.74
N LEU A 18 -30.29 -17.35 -12.66
CA LEU A 18 -29.89 -17.41 -14.08
C LEU A 18 -29.90 -16.03 -14.75
N ARG A 19 -30.95 -15.22 -14.53
CA ARG A 19 -31.03 -13.85 -15.06
C ARG A 19 -29.91 -12.97 -14.51
N HIS A 20 -29.63 -13.06 -13.21
CA HIS A 20 -28.55 -12.32 -12.57
C HIS A 20 -27.17 -12.75 -13.12
N ALA A 21 -26.95 -14.05 -13.34
CA ALA A 21 -25.72 -14.55 -13.98
C ALA A 21 -25.54 -13.95 -15.38
N LYS A 22 -26.57 -14.04 -16.24
CA LYS A 22 -26.57 -13.44 -17.58
C LYS A 22 -26.28 -11.93 -17.55
N TYR A 23 -26.87 -11.20 -16.59
CA TYR A 23 -26.59 -9.77 -16.40
C TYR A 23 -25.12 -9.50 -16.04
N LYS A 24 -24.51 -10.31 -15.17
CA LYS A 24 -23.08 -10.18 -14.79
C LYS A 24 -22.12 -10.62 -15.88
N GLU A 25 -22.58 -11.35 -16.89
CA GLU A 25 -21.80 -11.72 -18.07
C GLU A 25 -21.75 -10.63 -19.13
N ARG A 26 -22.73 -9.71 -19.13
CA ARG A 26 -22.77 -8.61 -20.09
C ARG A 26 -21.44 -7.83 -20.14
N PRO A 27 -20.91 -7.52 -21.34
CA PRO A 27 -19.61 -6.85 -21.49
C PRO A 27 -19.52 -5.50 -20.78
N ASP A 28 -20.56 -4.67 -20.86
CA ASP A 28 -20.61 -3.34 -20.23
C ASP A 28 -20.58 -3.43 -18.69
N VAL A 29 -21.32 -4.38 -18.12
CA VAL A 29 -21.35 -4.64 -16.67
C VAL A 29 -19.99 -5.15 -16.19
N ARG A 30 -19.37 -6.08 -16.94
CA ARG A 30 -18.02 -6.58 -16.65
C ARG A 30 -16.97 -5.47 -16.72
N TYR A 31 -17.00 -4.65 -17.77
CA TYR A 31 -16.08 -3.53 -17.96
C TYR A 31 -16.15 -2.55 -16.78
N ARG A 32 -17.34 -2.09 -16.39
CA ARG A 32 -17.51 -1.15 -15.25
C ARG A 32 -16.99 -1.76 -13.95
N ARG A 33 -17.23 -3.06 -13.72
CA ARG A 33 -16.72 -3.78 -12.55
C ARG A 33 -15.20 -3.84 -12.54
N ILE A 34 -14.57 -4.18 -13.67
CA ILE A 34 -13.10 -4.25 -13.82
C ILE A 34 -12.50 -2.86 -13.58
N LYS A 35 -13.03 -1.82 -14.25
CA LYS A 35 -12.58 -0.43 -14.08
C LYS A 35 -12.62 0.01 -12.62
N LYS A 36 -13.68 -0.33 -11.89
CA LYS A 36 -13.78 -0.04 -10.45
C LYS A 36 -12.72 -0.80 -9.64
N ILE A 37 -12.54 -2.10 -9.88
CA ILE A 37 -11.52 -2.91 -9.18
C ILE A 37 -10.11 -2.36 -9.42
N GLU A 38 -9.81 -1.92 -10.64
CA GLU A 38 -8.49 -1.34 -10.98
C GLU A 38 -8.28 0.04 -10.35
N ALA A 39 -9.32 0.86 -10.25
CA ALA A 39 -9.23 2.13 -9.53
C ALA A 39 -8.96 1.92 -8.04
N GLU A 40 -9.66 0.99 -7.38
CA GLU A 40 -9.43 0.67 -5.97
C GLU A 40 -8.05 0.04 -5.74
N LEU A 41 -7.60 -0.84 -6.64
CA LEU A 41 -6.24 -1.40 -6.58
C LEU A 41 -5.18 -0.29 -6.61
N ARG A 42 -5.29 0.66 -7.54
CA ARG A 42 -4.37 1.82 -7.62
C ARG A 42 -4.43 2.66 -6.35
N LYS A 43 -5.61 2.84 -5.77
CA LYS A 43 -5.78 3.59 -4.51
C LYS A 43 -5.05 2.90 -3.36
N SER A 44 -5.24 1.59 -3.17
CA SER A 44 -4.53 0.83 -2.12
C SER A 44 -3.02 0.84 -2.32
N GLN A 45 -2.54 0.68 -3.55
CA GLN A 45 -1.11 0.78 -3.88
C GLN A 45 -0.55 2.17 -3.56
N LYS A 46 -1.28 3.24 -3.89
CA LYS A 46 -0.89 4.62 -3.54
C LYS A 46 -0.77 4.81 -2.02
N HIS A 47 -1.67 4.21 -1.25
CA HIS A 47 -1.60 4.27 0.21
C HIS A 47 -0.37 3.53 0.75
N ILE A 48 -0.06 2.34 0.22
CA ILE A 48 1.16 1.60 0.59
C ILE A 48 2.41 2.44 0.28
N ALA A 49 2.54 2.93 -0.96
CA ALA A 49 3.69 3.73 -1.38
C ALA A 49 3.85 5.01 -0.54
N ARG A 50 2.74 5.64 -0.14
CA ARG A 50 2.76 6.79 0.77
C ARG A 50 3.28 6.42 2.15
N SER A 51 2.79 5.34 2.74
CA SER A 51 3.25 4.85 4.05
C SER A 51 4.71 4.40 4.01
N GLU A 52 5.15 3.73 2.94
CA GLU A 52 6.55 3.35 2.73
C GLU A 52 7.46 4.59 2.67
N LYS A 53 7.05 5.63 1.94
CA LYS A 53 7.78 6.90 1.87
C LYS A 53 7.99 7.50 3.26
N TYR A 54 6.95 7.55 4.09
CA TYR A 54 7.08 8.06 5.45
C TYR A 54 7.89 7.13 6.35
N MET A 55 7.78 5.81 6.19
CA MET A 55 8.64 4.87 6.91
C MET A 55 10.11 5.08 6.58
N THR A 56 10.46 5.35 5.31
CA THR A 56 11.84 5.70 4.94
C THR A 56 12.30 6.99 5.63
N MET A 57 11.44 8.02 5.71
CA MET A 57 11.76 9.27 6.41
C MET A 57 11.96 9.05 7.92
N TRP A 58 11.08 8.28 8.57
CA TRP A 58 11.19 7.98 10.00
C TRP A 58 12.35 7.04 10.34
N ARG A 59 12.78 6.18 9.40
CA ARG A 59 13.94 5.29 9.56
C ARG A 59 15.26 5.92 9.13
N ALA A 60 15.26 7.16 8.65
CA ALA A 60 16.47 7.83 8.21
C ALA A 60 17.47 7.96 9.38
N GLN A 61 18.75 7.64 9.12
CA GLN A 61 19.80 7.73 10.13
C GLN A 61 20.05 9.18 10.61
N THR A 62 19.68 10.16 9.79
CA THR A 62 19.80 11.60 10.06
C THR A 62 18.57 12.17 10.78
N LEU A 63 17.80 11.34 11.48
CA LEU A 63 16.59 11.80 12.17
C LEU A 63 16.98 12.68 13.37
N ASP A 64 16.73 13.97 13.23
CA ASP A 64 16.84 14.99 14.28
C ASP A 64 15.44 15.48 14.69
N LEU A 65 15.33 16.14 15.84
CA LEU A 65 14.06 16.71 16.35
C LEU A 65 13.39 17.64 15.34
N LYS A 66 14.17 18.50 14.66
CA LYS A 66 13.64 19.40 13.62
C LYS A 66 13.04 18.63 12.44
N MET A 67 13.70 17.54 12.04
CA MET A 67 13.22 16.67 10.97
C MET A 67 11.98 15.89 11.41
N ALA A 68 11.93 15.41 12.65
CA ALA A 68 10.76 14.74 13.20
C ALA A 68 9.53 15.66 13.27
N LEU A 69 9.70 16.93 13.66
CA LEU A 69 8.64 17.93 13.60
C LEU A 69 8.15 18.17 12.17
N LEU A 70 9.07 18.33 11.21
CA LEU A 70 8.70 18.52 9.81
C LEU A 70 7.94 17.32 9.23
N VAL A 71 8.43 16.10 9.48
CA VAL A 71 7.79 14.87 9.00
C VAL A 71 6.42 14.68 9.66
N SER A 72 6.31 14.86 10.98
CA SER A 72 5.05 14.70 11.71
C SER A 72 3.98 15.72 11.30
N ASN A 73 4.38 16.93 10.88
CA ASN A 73 3.46 17.93 10.33
C ASN A 73 2.76 17.43 9.05
N TYR A 74 3.45 16.65 8.20
CA TYR A 74 2.85 16.09 6.97
C TYR A 74 2.22 14.72 7.14
N ASP A 75 2.64 13.96 8.16
CA ASP A 75 2.21 12.58 8.40
C ASP A 75 0.86 12.51 9.14
N HIS A 76 0.51 13.56 9.91
CA HIS A 76 -0.77 13.69 10.62
C HIS A 76 -1.18 12.43 11.42
N ILE A 77 -0.21 11.81 12.10
CA ILE A 77 -0.47 10.67 12.98
C ILE A 77 -0.96 11.18 14.34
N HIS A 78 -2.01 10.54 14.84
CA HIS A 78 -2.59 10.80 16.15
C HIS A 78 -2.43 9.59 17.07
N ALA A 79 -2.15 9.85 18.34
CA ALA A 79 -2.07 8.84 19.39
C ALA A 79 -2.53 9.44 20.74
N CYS A 80 -2.87 8.57 21.69
CA CYS A 80 -3.14 8.97 23.07
C CYS A 80 -1.88 8.83 23.91
N PHE A 81 -1.60 9.84 24.73
CA PHE A 81 -0.42 9.90 25.60
C PHE A 81 -0.89 10.01 27.06
N THR A 82 -1.11 8.86 27.70
CA THR A 82 -1.52 8.78 29.10
C THR A 82 -0.34 9.09 30.03
N LEU A 83 -0.63 9.69 31.19
CA LEU A 83 0.42 10.07 32.15
C LEU A 83 1.19 8.88 32.71
N ASP A 84 0.52 7.73 32.83
CA ASP A 84 1.14 6.46 33.25
C ASP A 84 2.30 6.04 32.33
N LYS A 85 2.13 6.23 31.01
CA LYS A 85 3.13 5.82 30.02
C LYS A 85 4.12 6.92 29.67
N TYR A 86 3.68 8.18 29.71
CA TYR A 86 4.49 9.36 29.41
C TYR A 86 4.36 10.32 30.60
N PRO A 87 5.15 10.13 31.66
CA PRO A 87 5.12 11.02 32.81
C PRO A 87 5.59 12.41 32.39
N ARG A 88 4.84 13.44 32.78
CA ARG A 88 5.06 14.84 32.39
C ARG A 88 5.23 15.73 33.62
N PRO A 89 6.10 16.76 33.56
CA PRO A 89 6.14 17.78 34.60
C PRO A 89 4.82 18.58 34.61
N ALA A 90 4.41 19.06 35.79
CA ALA A 90 3.13 19.73 36.00
C ALA A 90 2.94 21.02 35.16
N GLU A 91 4.03 21.63 34.70
CA GLU A 91 4.05 22.84 33.87
C GLU A 91 3.58 22.59 32.43
N LYS A 92 3.63 21.34 31.96
CA LYS A 92 3.21 20.95 30.60
C LYS A 92 1.76 20.46 30.59
N SER A 93 1.17 20.37 29.40
CA SER A 93 -0.19 19.87 29.19
C SER A 93 -0.38 18.49 29.82
N GLN A 94 -1.34 18.38 30.74
CA GLN A 94 -1.73 17.13 31.40
C GLN A 94 -2.81 16.36 30.62
N TYR A 95 -3.13 16.80 29.41
CA TYR A 95 -4.18 16.18 28.59
C TYR A 95 -3.80 14.75 28.19
N GLU A 96 -4.67 13.78 28.48
CA GLU A 96 -4.46 12.35 28.18
C GLU A 96 -5.15 11.85 26.91
N GLY A 97 -5.87 12.74 26.21
CA GLY A 97 -6.62 12.37 25.02
C GLY A 97 -5.77 12.25 23.75
N SER A 98 -6.45 12.14 22.62
CA SER A 98 -5.82 12.03 21.31
C SER A 98 -5.16 13.35 20.91
N MET A 99 -3.86 13.31 20.63
CA MET A 99 -3.10 14.45 20.09
C MET A 99 -2.20 14.00 18.93
N SER A 100 -1.79 14.95 18.11
CA SER A 100 -0.90 14.68 16.99
C SER A 100 0.54 14.40 17.46
N LEU A 101 1.32 13.64 16.70
CA LEU A 101 2.75 13.47 16.99
C LEU A 101 3.51 14.80 16.98
N HIS A 102 3.10 15.75 16.13
CA HIS A 102 3.71 17.08 16.09
C HIS A 102 3.52 17.82 17.43
N SER A 103 2.29 17.87 17.94
CA SER A 103 1.97 18.48 19.24
C SER A 103 2.74 17.81 20.38
N ALA A 104 2.78 16.47 20.39
CA ALA A 104 3.50 15.71 21.40
C ALA A 104 5.02 15.98 21.38
N LEU A 105 5.60 16.20 20.20
CA LEU A 105 7.00 16.60 20.05
C LEU A 105 7.24 18.06 20.45
N SER A 106 6.36 18.99 20.07
CA SER A 106 6.51 20.41 20.40
C SER A 106 6.32 20.71 21.87
N GLU A 107 5.43 19.97 22.54
CA GLU A 107 5.23 20.05 23.98
C GLU A 107 6.26 19.20 24.75
N GLU A 108 7.22 18.58 24.05
CA GLU A 108 8.27 17.72 24.62
C GLU A 108 7.69 16.66 25.58
N ILE A 109 6.56 16.07 25.18
CA ILE A 109 5.92 14.95 25.88
C ILE A 109 6.62 13.64 25.52
N ILE A 110 7.10 13.55 24.28
CA ILE A 110 7.81 12.38 23.75
C ILE A 110 9.13 12.79 23.12
N THR A 111 10.07 11.84 23.09
CA THR A 111 11.31 11.98 22.30
C THR A 111 11.06 11.67 20.83
N PHE A 112 11.96 12.11 19.95
CA PHE A 112 11.86 11.78 18.52
C PHE A 112 11.99 10.27 18.25
N GLU A 113 12.70 9.53 19.10
CA GLU A 113 12.81 8.07 19.00
C GLU A 113 11.47 7.39 19.31
N GLN A 114 10.79 7.83 20.37
CA GLN A 114 9.44 7.34 20.70
C GLN A 114 8.43 7.69 19.61
N ALA A 115 8.52 8.91 19.05
CA ALA A 115 7.69 9.32 17.92
C ALA A 115 7.92 8.44 16.69
N ARG A 116 9.18 8.12 16.38
CA ARG A 116 9.56 7.18 15.30
C ARG A 116 8.90 5.83 15.51
N ASP A 117 9.00 5.24 16.69
CA ASP A 117 8.46 3.90 16.95
C ASP A 117 6.94 3.86 16.85
N ILE A 118 6.26 4.93 17.31
CA ILE A 118 4.81 5.09 17.12
C ILE A 118 4.47 5.20 15.64
N ALA A 119 5.17 6.04 14.90
CA ALA A 119 4.92 6.27 13.48
C ALA A 119 5.14 5.01 12.64
N ILE A 120 6.24 4.29 12.86
CA ILE A 120 6.56 3.03 12.18
C ILE A 120 5.43 2.03 12.39
N ARG A 121 4.99 1.81 13.63
CA ARG A 121 3.90 0.88 13.95
C ARG A 121 2.58 1.29 13.27
N CYS A 122 2.27 2.59 13.22
CA CYS A 122 1.09 3.09 12.53
C CYS A 122 1.13 2.84 11.01
N HIS A 123 2.28 3.07 10.38
CA HIS A 123 2.47 2.80 8.95
C HIS A 123 2.49 1.32 8.64
N GLU A 124 3.09 0.48 9.48
CA GLU A 124 3.06 -0.98 9.33
C GLU A 124 1.62 -1.51 9.38
N ARG A 125 0.80 -1.02 10.32
CA ARG A 125 -0.63 -1.36 10.38
C ARG A 125 -1.37 -0.94 9.11
N THR A 126 -1.06 0.26 8.59
CA THR A 126 -1.65 0.79 7.35
C THR A 126 -1.25 -0.07 6.15
N ILE A 127 0.04 -0.37 5.98
CA ILE A 127 0.56 -1.23 4.91
C ILE A 127 -0.10 -2.60 4.98
N ASN A 128 -0.14 -3.23 6.15
CA ASN A 128 -0.78 -4.55 6.33
C ASN A 128 -2.26 -4.53 5.96
N HIS A 129 -2.99 -3.47 6.34
CA HIS A 129 -4.40 -3.32 5.96
C HIS A 129 -4.57 -3.15 4.45
N GLN A 130 -3.77 -2.28 3.83
CA GLN A 130 -3.85 -2.04 2.39
C GLN A 130 -3.39 -3.24 1.58
N GLN A 131 -2.41 -4.01 2.06
CA GLN A 131 -1.95 -5.22 1.39
C GLN A 131 -3.05 -6.29 1.35
N ARG A 132 -3.86 -6.42 2.41
CA ARG A 132 -5.06 -7.29 2.38
C ARG A 132 -6.03 -6.87 1.26
N TRP A 133 -6.22 -5.57 1.06
CA TRP A 133 -7.05 -5.05 -0.02
C TRP A 133 -6.44 -5.24 -1.40
N VAL A 134 -5.13 -5.03 -1.55
CA VAL A 134 -4.40 -5.33 -2.80
C VAL A 134 -4.61 -6.79 -3.18
N ASN A 135 -4.40 -7.71 -2.25
CA ASN A 135 -4.62 -9.14 -2.47
C ASN A 135 -6.08 -9.45 -2.84
N HIS A 136 -7.04 -8.83 -2.13
CA HIS A 136 -8.46 -8.94 -2.43
C HIS A 136 -8.81 -8.49 -3.86
N TYR A 137 -8.31 -7.32 -4.28
CA TYR A 137 -8.57 -6.81 -5.63
C TYR A 137 -7.87 -7.64 -6.70
N GLN A 138 -6.62 -8.05 -6.47
CA GLN A 138 -5.89 -8.94 -7.38
C GLN A 138 -6.62 -10.27 -7.61
N ASN A 139 -7.17 -10.88 -6.56
CA ASN A 139 -7.96 -12.12 -6.67
C ASN A 139 -9.28 -11.91 -7.44
N ARG A 140 -9.83 -10.69 -7.42
CA ARG A 140 -11.07 -10.32 -8.12
C ARG A 140 -10.84 -9.81 -9.55
N ARG A 141 -9.60 -9.56 -9.96
CA ARG A 141 -9.27 -9.24 -11.35
C ARG A 141 -9.38 -10.53 -12.17
N PRO A 142 -10.07 -10.52 -13.33
CA PRO A 142 -10.14 -11.70 -14.19
C PRO A 142 -8.75 -12.13 -14.69
N THR A 143 -8.53 -13.44 -14.77
CA THR A 143 -7.25 -14.11 -15.10
C THR A 143 -6.61 -13.63 -16.41
N ASN A 144 -7.38 -13.19 -17.38
CA ASN A 144 -6.89 -12.70 -18.67
C ASN A 144 -6.02 -11.44 -18.54
N ALA A 145 -6.17 -10.66 -17.45
CA ALA A 145 -5.30 -9.53 -17.12
C ALA A 145 -4.09 -9.92 -16.24
N ARG A 146 -4.12 -11.10 -15.60
CA ARG A 146 -2.98 -11.66 -14.84
C ARG A 146 -1.90 -12.24 -15.77
N CYS A 147 -2.30 -12.69 -16.96
CA CYS A 147 -1.40 -13.24 -17.97
C CYS A 147 -0.54 -12.16 -18.65
N SER A 148 -1.09 -10.96 -18.90
CA SER A 148 -0.40 -9.88 -19.62
C SER A 148 0.86 -9.33 -18.92
N MET A 149 0.94 -9.35 -17.58
CA MET A 149 2.15 -8.90 -16.87
C MET A 149 3.25 -9.96 -16.76
N LYS A 150 2.95 -11.25 -17.00
CA LYS A 150 3.97 -12.31 -17.01
C LYS A 150 4.51 -12.58 -18.42
N THR A 151 3.77 -12.25 -19.48
CA THR A 151 4.21 -12.46 -20.86
C THR A 151 5.28 -11.49 -21.33
N VAL A 152 5.42 -10.30 -20.72
CA VAL A 152 6.52 -9.36 -21.08
C VAL A 152 7.89 -9.85 -20.58
N ALA A 153 7.93 -10.60 -19.47
CA ALA A 153 9.18 -11.11 -18.90
C ALA A 153 9.75 -12.36 -19.59
N LEU A 154 9.02 -12.93 -20.56
CA LEU A 154 9.42 -14.17 -21.26
C LEU A 154 9.52 -14.00 -22.79
N SER A 155 9.38 -12.79 -23.33
CA SER A 155 9.64 -12.57 -24.76
C SER A 155 11.15 -12.71 -25.05
N PRO A 156 11.59 -13.61 -25.96
CA PRO A 156 12.99 -13.80 -26.31
C PRO A 156 13.71 -12.54 -26.80
N GLU A 157 12.96 -11.55 -27.29
CA GLU A 157 13.51 -10.32 -27.87
C GLU A 157 14.20 -9.41 -26.85
N HIS A 158 13.80 -9.43 -25.58
CA HIS A 158 14.43 -8.61 -24.54
C HIS A 158 15.70 -9.24 -23.94
N ARG A 159 16.03 -10.50 -24.27
CA ARG A 159 17.26 -11.15 -23.80
C ARG A 159 18.50 -10.79 -24.65
N ASN A 160 18.31 -10.17 -25.83
CA ASN A 160 19.39 -9.85 -26.77
C ASN A 160 19.95 -8.42 -26.67
N LEU A 161 19.43 -7.57 -25.78
CA LEU A 161 19.98 -6.22 -25.56
C LEU A 161 21.17 -6.19 -24.58
N ASN A 162 21.27 -7.16 -23.66
CA ASN A 162 22.35 -7.21 -22.65
C ASN A 162 23.58 -8.06 -23.06
N ARG A 163 23.63 -8.58 -24.29
CA ARG A 163 24.79 -9.35 -24.78
C ARG A 163 25.66 -8.59 -25.81
N ARG A 164 25.24 -7.40 -26.24
CA ARG A 164 26.00 -6.54 -27.19
C ARG A 164 26.74 -5.36 -26.54
N ALA A 165 26.68 -5.20 -25.23
CA ALA A 165 27.33 -4.11 -24.49
C ALA A 165 28.46 -4.59 -23.56
N GLY A 166 29.21 -5.61 -23.99
CA GLY A 166 30.24 -6.25 -23.17
C GLY A 166 31.37 -6.86 -24.00
N THR A 167 31.89 -6.13 -24.98
CA THR A 167 33.14 -6.47 -25.69
C THR A 167 33.61 -5.23 -26.44
N GLU A 168 34.15 -4.24 -25.73
CA GLU A 168 35.08 -3.24 -26.27
C GLU A 168 35.49 -2.27 -25.14
N SER A 169 36.44 -2.70 -24.32
CA SER A 169 37.28 -1.78 -23.54
C SER A 169 38.47 -2.54 -22.99
N GLY A 170 39.67 -2.18 -23.44
CA GLY A 170 40.90 -2.44 -22.69
C GLY A 170 41.98 -3.23 -23.43
N ARG A 171 42.75 -2.58 -24.32
CA ARG A 171 44.21 -2.67 -24.27
C ARG A 171 44.87 -1.49 -24.98
N MET A 172 45.34 -0.56 -24.16
CA MET A 172 46.24 0.52 -24.54
C MET A 172 47.70 0.03 -24.39
N VAL A 173 48.44 0.20 -25.50
CA VAL A 173 49.85 0.58 -25.68
C VAL A 173 50.97 -0.20 -24.95
N ASN A 174 51.99 -0.60 -25.72
CA ASN A 174 53.40 -0.28 -25.40
C ASN A 174 54.22 -0.20 -26.68
N HIS A 175 54.79 0.98 -26.93
CA HIS A 175 55.89 1.21 -27.88
C HIS A 175 57.23 1.00 -27.17
N SER A 176 58.21 0.41 -27.85
CA SER A 176 59.62 0.82 -27.82
C SER A 176 60.43 0.16 -28.94
N PRO A 177 61.55 0.77 -29.37
CA PRO A 177 61.97 0.79 -30.77
C PRO A 177 63.17 -0.14 -31.06
N GLY A 178 63.32 -0.48 -32.34
CA GLY A 178 64.54 -0.98 -32.97
C GLY A 178 64.74 -0.26 -34.29
#